data_AF-A0A9E5Y7W1-F1
#
_entry.id   AF-A0A9E5Y7W1-F1
#
_cell.length_a   1.000
_cell.length_b   1.000
_cell.length_c   1.000
_cell.angle_alpha   90.00
_cell.angle_beta   90.00
_cell.angle_gamma   90.00
#
_symmetry.space_group_name_H-M   'P 1'
#
loop_
_entity.id
_entity.type
_entity.pdbx_description
1 polymer ?
#
loop_
_entity_poly.entity_id
_entity_poly.type
_entity_poly.pdbx_seq_one_letter_code
_entity_poly.pdbx_strand_id
1 'polypeptide(L)' 'MELNRIELNRLIERCLREDIGTGDLTTNSIVPPDAVSGGYILAKEDG' A
#
# COMPACT_ATOMS: atom_id res chain seq x y z
N MET A 1 21.65 -3.37 -1.88
CA MET A 1 21.03 -4.70 -2.05
C MET A 1 20.38 -4.74 -3.41
N GLU A 2 20.56 -5.83 -4.14
CA GLU A 2 19.83 -6.08 -5.38
C GLU A 2 18.61 -6.93 -5.07
N LEU A 3 17.42 -6.48 -5.49
CA LEU A 3 16.16 -7.18 -5.25
C LEU A 3 15.72 -7.90 -6.53
N ASN A 4 15.29 -9.15 -6.40
CA ASN A 4 14.63 -9.84 -7.50
C ASN A 4 13.26 -9.20 -7.77
N ARG A 5 13.18 -8.41 -8.83
CA ARG A 5 11.97 -7.65 -9.19
C ARG A 5 10.77 -8.52 -9.52
N ILE A 6 10.99 -9.70 -10.09
CA ILE A 6 9.91 -10.63 -10.46
C ILE A 6 9.23 -11.16 -9.21
N GLU A 7 10.02 -11.68 -8.26
CA GLU A 7 9.48 -12.20 -7.01
C GLU A 7 8.90 -11.10 -6.12
N LEU A 8 9.53 -9.92 -6.11
CA LEU A 8 9.01 -8.77 -5.35
C LEU A 8 7.63 -8.35 -5.86
N ASN A 9 7.43 -8.22 -7.17
CA ASN A 9 6.14 -7.84 -7.73
C ASN A 9 5.08 -8.89 -7.42
N ARG A 10 5.43 -10.19 -7.53
CA ARG A 10 4.53 -11.29 -7.17
C ARG A 10 4.13 -11.25 -5.70
N LEU A 11 5.05 -10.89 -4.81
CA LEU A 11 4.75 -10.73 -3.39
C LEU A 11 3.80 -9.55 -3.16
N ILE A 12 4.10 -8.39 -3.72
CA ILE A 12 3.26 -7.18 -3.59
C ILE A 12 1.83 -7.45 -4.08
N GLU A 13 1.67 -8.08 -5.24
CA GLU A 13 0.35 -8.41 -5.80
C GLU A 13 -0.48 -9.33 -4.87
N ARG A 14 0.17 -10.32 -4.26
CA ARG A 14 -0.50 -11.24 -3.33
C ARG A 14 -0.95 -10.51 -2.06
N CYS A 15 -0.06 -9.70 -1.48
CA CYS A 15 -0.37 -8.92 -0.29
C CYS A 15 -1.48 -7.90 -0.54
N LEU A 16 -1.45 -7.18 -1.68
CA LEU A 16 -2.52 -6.25 -2.05
C LEU A 16 -3.86 -6.98 -2.24
N ARG A 17 -3.87 -8.15 -2.87
CA ARG A 17 -5.12 -8.93 -3.04
C ARG A 17 -5.72 -9.36 -1.70
N GLU A 18 -4.87 -9.73 -0.74
CA GLU A 18 -5.30 -10.09 0.62
C GLU A 18 -5.88 -8.89 1.38
N ASP A 19 -5.20 -7.75 1.33
CA ASP A 19 -5.52 -6.57 2.14
C ASP A 19 -6.70 -5.77 1.58
N ILE A 20 -6.68 -5.46 0.28
CA ILE A 20 -7.68 -4.55 -0.33
C ILE A 20 -8.73 -5.27 -1.18
N GLY A 21 -8.46 -6.48 -1.68
CA GLY A 21 -9.43 -7.28 -2.44
C GLY A 21 -10.24 -6.50 -3.49
N THR A 22 -11.55 -6.37 -3.28
CA THR A 22 -12.49 -5.66 -4.18
C THR A 22 -12.57 -4.15 -3.93
N GLY A 23 -11.87 -3.63 -2.93
CA GLY A 23 -11.78 -2.22 -2.61
C GLY A 23 -11.68 -1.95 -1.11
N ASP A 24 -11.27 -0.73 -0.75
CA ASP A 24 -11.22 -0.23 0.62
C ASP A 24 -12.50 0.54 0.95
N LEU A 25 -13.43 -0.13 1.64
CA LEU A 25 -14.75 0.43 1.94
C LEU A 25 -14.67 1.74 2.73
N THR A 26 -13.80 1.80 3.74
CA THR A 26 -13.73 2.97 4.63
C THR A 26 -13.17 4.17 3.88
N THR A 27 -12.04 3.99 3.20
CA THR A 27 -11.43 5.07 2.40
C THR A 27 -12.39 5.56 1.32
N ASN A 28 -13.02 4.65 0.57
CA ASN A 28 -13.97 5.00 -0.48
C ASN A 28 -15.23 5.73 0.04
N SER A 29 -15.60 5.52 1.31
CA SER A 29 -16.81 6.12 1.90
C SER A 29 -16.57 7.50 2.52
N ILE A 30 -15.33 7.82 2.91
CA ILE A 30 -15.03 9.04 3.69
C ILE A 30 -14.02 9.97 3.02
N VAL A 31 -13.29 9.51 2.01
CA VAL A 31 -12.30 10.31 1.27
C VAL A 31 -12.83 10.64 -0.12
N PRO A 32 -12.87 11.92 -0.53
CA PRO A 32 -13.21 12.29 -1.89
C PRO A 32 -12.25 11.68 -2.92
N PRO A 33 -12.74 11.24 -4.10
CA PRO A 33 -11.91 10.57 -5.10
C PRO A 33 -10.83 11.49 -5.73
N ASP A 34 -10.98 12.81 -5.60
CA ASP A 34 -10.07 13.84 -6.09
C ASP A 34 -9.16 14.41 -5.00
N ALA A 35 -9.23 13.89 -3.77
CA ALA A 35 -8.38 14.34 -2.67
C ALA A 35 -6.90 14.00 -2.92
N VAL A 36 -6.01 14.96 -2.66
CA VAL A 36 -4.55 14.80 -2.76
C VAL A 36 -3.91 15.19 -1.44
N SER A 37 -2.93 14.41 -0.99
CA SER A 37 -2.17 14.69 0.24
C SER A 37 -0.69 14.34 0.08
N GLY A 38 0.16 14.92 0.94
CA GLY A 38 1.54 14.49 1.11
C GLY A 38 1.63 13.42 2.20
N GLY A 39 2.33 12.31 1.92
CA GLY A 39 2.62 11.25 2.89
C GLY A 39 4.11 11.11 3.15
N TYR A 40 4.48 10.64 4.34
CA TYR A 40 5.87 10.36 4.70
C TYR A 40 5.96 9.07 5.52
N ILE A 41 7.04 8.32 5.33
CA ILE A 41 7.37 7.15 6.16
C ILE A 41 8.28 7.63 7.27
N LEU A 42 7.82 7.53 8.52
CA LEU A 42 8.59 7.89 9.71
C LEU A 42 8.90 6.62 10.50
N ALA A 43 10.19 6.34 10.71
CA ALA A 43 10.63 5.29 11.61
C ALA A 43 10.15 5.61 13.03
N LYS A 44 9.49 4.65 13.68
CA LYS A 44 8.94 4.84 15.03
C LYS A 44 9.89 4.38 16.13
N GLU A 45 10.88 3.58 15.76
CA GLU A 45 11.90 3.01 16.63
C GLU A 45 13.17 2.70 15.81
N ASP A 46 14.26 2.45 16.53
CA ASP A 46 15.51 1.95 15.95
C ASP A 46 15.34 0.50 15.47
N GLY A 47 16.23 0.07 14.57
CA GLY A 47 16.19 -1.24 13.89
C GLY A 47 16.88 -2.38 14.62
#